data_AF-A0A1M7SS55-F1
#
_entry.id   AF-A0A1M7SS55-F1
#
_cell.length_a   1.000
_cell.length_b   1.000
_cell.length_c   1.000
_cell.angle_alpha   90.00
_cell.angle_beta   90.00
_cell.angle_gamma   90.00
#
_symmetry.space_group_name_H-M   'P 1'
#
loop_
_entity.id
_entity.type
_entity.pdbx_description
1 polymer ?
#
loop_
_entity_poly.entity_id
_entity_poly.type
_entity_poly.pdbx_seq_one_letter_code
_entity_poly.pdbx_strand_id
1 'polypeptide(L)'
;MANNKVKILLGIAILLIAGGAMFYKFHPHDYVLFDTKEPTCTEDGYNNYRCWCGTESKEVLEAIGHDYQEEITVEPTCTEEGVDTFTCNNCGDVYTEAIAPLGHSYIDGICERCGELSEEKKKAEEEQKKKEEETKKKQEESKKKEQQSGGGSGNSGGGSSSQKPSGNSGQSQNNVSNETPSNDTSAGAAAWGFGGGSSPTTEDLDNTPTGGIQGE
;
A
#
# COMPACT_ATOMS: atom_id res chain seq x y z
N MET A 1 45.42 -7.12 -96.90
CA MET A 1 44.09 -7.58 -96.42
C MET A 1 44.08 -7.98 -94.93
N ALA A 2 44.91 -7.37 -94.07
CA ALA A 2 45.02 -7.74 -92.64
C ALA A 2 44.30 -6.75 -91.67
N ASN A 3 43.94 -5.54 -92.10
CA ASN A 3 43.46 -4.49 -91.19
C ASN A 3 41.93 -4.43 -90.99
N ASN A 4 41.12 -5.10 -91.82
CA ASN A 4 39.65 -5.15 -91.60
C ASN A 4 39.24 -6.26 -90.63
N LYS A 5 39.95 -7.40 -90.63
CA LYS A 5 39.66 -8.51 -89.72
C LYS A 5 39.96 -8.15 -88.25
N VAL A 6 41.03 -7.39 -88.00
CA VAL A 6 41.40 -6.91 -86.65
C VAL A 6 40.43 -5.84 -86.13
N LYS A 7 39.94 -4.93 -86.99
CA LYS A 7 38.93 -3.92 -86.61
C LYS A 7 37.57 -4.53 -86.31
N ILE A 8 37.17 -5.57 -87.06
CA ILE A 8 35.91 -6.30 -86.80
C ILE A 8 35.98 -7.08 -85.49
N LEU A 9 37.12 -7.73 -85.18
CA LEU A 9 37.29 -8.47 -83.93
C LEU A 9 37.38 -7.57 -82.69
N LEU A 10 38.04 -6.41 -82.78
CA LEU A 10 38.08 -5.43 -81.68
C LEU A 10 36.72 -4.78 -81.42
N GLY A 11 35.90 -4.52 -82.46
CA GLY A 11 34.55 -3.98 -82.30
C GLY A 11 33.59 -4.94 -81.60
N ILE A 12 33.71 -6.25 -81.84
CA ILE A 12 32.88 -7.29 -81.19
C ILE A 12 33.29 -7.48 -79.72
N ALA A 13 34.58 -7.41 -79.40
CA ALA A 13 35.07 -7.51 -78.02
C ALA A 13 34.59 -6.34 -77.13
N ILE A 14 34.48 -5.12 -77.68
CA ILE A 14 34.00 -3.94 -76.95
C ILE A 14 32.49 -4.02 -76.64
N LEU A 15 31.68 -4.61 -77.53
CA LEU A 15 30.24 -4.84 -77.29
C LEU A 15 29.97 -5.86 -76.17
N LEU A 16 30.85 -6.84 -75.99
CA LEU A 16 30.72 -7.83 -74.91
C LEU A 16 31.10 -7.27 -73.52
N ILE A 17 32.01 -6.28 -73.47
CA ILE A 17 32.43 -5.65 -72.21
C ILE A 17 31.42 -4.57 -71.77
N ALA A 18 30.83 -3.82 -72.70
CA ALA A 18 29.79 -2.83 -72.38
C ALA A 18 28.43 -3.46 -72.05
N GLY A 19 28.11 -4.63 -72.62
CA GLY A 19 26.86 -5.35 -72.35
C GLY A 19 26.86 -6.20 -71.07
N GLY A 20 28.03 -6.60 -70.57
CA GLY A 20 28.15 -7.47 -69.40
C GLY A 20 27.77 -6.80 -68.07
N ALA A 21 28.04 -5.50 -67.92
CA ALA A 21 27.71 -4.78 -66.68
C ALA A 21 26.22 -4.42 -66.55
N MET A 22 25.45 -4.45 -67.65
CA MET A 22 24.04 -4.03 -67.64
C MET A 22 23.03 -5.14 -67.28
N PHE A 23 23.46 -6.40 -67.17
CA PHE A 23 22.57 -7.52 -66.84
C PHE A 23 22.51 -7.90 -65.34
N TYR A 24 23.37 -7.34 -64.49
CA TYR A 24 23.40 -7.70 -63.05
C TYR A 24 22.31 -7.02 -62.20
N LYS A 25 21.43 -6.20 -62.79
CA LYS A 25 20.45 -5.40 -62.05
C LYS A 25 19.03 -5.99 -62.01
N PHE A 26 18.76 -7.06 -62.78
CA PHE A 26 17.46 -7.73 -62.81
C PHE A 26 17.61 -9.18 -62.36
N HIS A 27 17.70 -9.41 -61.06
CA HIS A 27 17.43 -10.71 -60.46
C HIS A 27 16.17 -10.57 -59.59
N PRO A 28 15.32 -11.60 -59.51
CA PRO A 28 14.21 -11.59 -58.56
C PRO A 28 14.79 -11.58 -57.15
N HIS A 29 14.33 -10.64 -56.32
CA HIS A 29 14.71 -10.61 -54.91
C HIS A 29 13.90 -11.67 -54.17
N ASP A 30 14.61 -12.69 -53.69
CA ASP A 30 14.09 -13.68 -52.77
C ASP A 30 14.69 -13.37 -51.39
N TYR A 31 13.90 -12.73 -50.55
CA TYR A 31 14.32 -12.23 -49.24
C TYR A 31 14.12 -13.31 -48.19
N VAL A 32 15.21 -13.72 -47.53
CA VAL A 32 15.19 -14.72 -46.46
C VAL A 32 15.44 -14.03 -45.12
N LEU A 33 14.65 -14.38 -44.11
CA LEU A 33 14.80 -13.89 -42.75
C LEU A 33 16.14 -14.37 -42.17
N PHE A 34 16.95 -13.47 -41.63
CA PHE A 34 18.24 -13.82 -41.03
C PHE A 34 18.42 -13.34 -39.59
N ASP A 35 17.62 -12.38 -39.14
CA ASP A 35 17.72 -11.82 -37.80
C ASP A 35 16.37 -11.22 -37.36
N THR A 36 16.06 -11.37 -36.08
CA THR A 36 14.78 -10.98 -35.49
C THR A 36 14.98 -10.44 -34.09
N LYS A 37 14.24 -9.39 -33.75
CA LYS A 37 14.07 -8.94 -32.37
C LYS A 37 12.57 -8.81 -32.09
N GLU A 38 12.09 -9.46 -31.05
CA GLU A 38 10.71 -9.29 -30.61
C GLU A 38 10.50 -7.86 -30.05
N PRO A 39 9.34 -7.23 -30.30
CA PRO A 39 9.01 -5.96 -29.67
C PRO A 39 8.80 -6.15 -28.16
N THR A 40 9.07 -5.10 -27.38
CA THR A 40 8.79 -5.05 -25.94
C THR A 40 7.71 -4.00 -25.67
N CYS A 41 7.39 -3.72 -24.40
CA CYS A 41 6.44 -2.66 -24.05
C CYS A 41 6.88 -1.26 -24.50
N THR A 42 8.19 -1.02 -24.59
CA THR A 42 8.76 0.32 -24.85
C THR A 42 9.68 0.37 -26.06
N GLU A 43 10.15 -0.78 -26.56
CA GLU A 43 11.06 -0.86 -27.68
C GLU A 43 10.44 -1.59 -28.86
N ASP A 44 10.60 -1.03 -30.06
CA ASP A 44 10.24 -1.71 -31.29
C ASP A 44 11.09 -2.97 -31.51
N GLY A 45 10.44 -3.98 -32.08
CA GLY A 45 11.05 -5.17 -32.64
C GLY A 45 11.38 -4.99 -34.12
N TYR A 46 11.93 -6.03 -34.73
CA TYR A 46 12.15 -6.05 -36.17
C TYR A 46 12.33 -7.46 -36.73
N ASN A 47 12.08 -7.57 -38.03
CA ASN A 47 12.50 -8.68 -38.87
C ASN A 47 13.47 -8.15 -39.93
N ASN A 48 14.70 -8.67 -39.94
CA ASN A 48 15.71 -8.35 -40.94
C ASN A 48 15.79 -9.48 -41.99
N TYR A 49 15.70 -9.08 -43.25
CA TYR A 49 15.74 -9.99 -44.39
C TYR A 49 16.93 -9.68 -45.28
N ARG A 50 17.53 -10.72 -45.84
CA ARG A 50 18.66 -10.60 -46.78
C ARG A 50 18.40 -11.41 -48.03
N CYS A 51 18.62 -10.80 -49.19
CA CYS A 51 18.65 -11.48 -50.47
C CYS A 51 20.05 -12.06 -50.70
N TRP A 52 20.16 -13.16 -51.44
CA TRP A 52 21.44 -13.77 -51.82
C TRP A 52 22.40 -12.80 -52.54
N CYS A 53 21.87 -11.75 -53.17
CA CYS A 53 22.64 -10.69 -53.81
C CYS A 53 23.28 -9.68 -52.84
N GLY A 54 22.98 -9.79 -51.54
CA GLY A 54 23.50 -8.92 -50.48
C GLY A 54 22.62 -7.72 -50.14
N THR A 55 21.47 -7.51 -50.77
CA THR A 55 20.53 -6.46 -50.34
C THR A 55 19.78 -6.85 -49.07
N GLU A 56 19.53 -5.87 -48.21
CA GLU A 56 18.83 -6.05 -46.94
C GLU A 56 17.54 -5.24 -46.91
N SER A 57 16.56 -5.77 -46.19
CA SER A 57 15.28 -5.12 -45.90
C SER A 57 14.96 -5.30 -44.42
N LYS A 58 14.43 -4.25 -43.78
CA LYS A 58 14.02 -4.28 -42.37
C LYS A 58 12.54 -3.95 -42.27
N GLU A 59 11.81 -4.85 -41.64
CA GLU A 59 10.43 -4.64 -41.19
C GLU A 59 10.46 -4.29 -39.71
N VAL A 60 9.92 -3.14 -39.33
CA VAL A 60 9.83 -2.71 -37.92
C VAL A 60 8.52 -3.23 -37.35
N LEU A 61 8.59 -3.82 -36.16
CA LEU A 61 7.43 -4.25 -35.38
C LEU A 61 7.26 -3.24 -34.24
N GLU A 62 6.16 -2.51 -34.24
CA GLU A 62 5.91 -1.48 -33.21
C GLU A 62 5.93 -2.08 -31.80
N ALA A 63 6.38 -1.30 -30.82
CA ALA A 63 6.31 -1.65 -29.42
C ALA A 63 4.89 -2.08 -29.01
N ILE A 64 4.79 -3.10 -28.16
CA ILE A 64 3.53 -3.70 -27.71
C ILE A 64 2.69 -2.69 -26.91
N GLY A 65 3.37 -1.76 -26.22
CA GLY A 65 2.76 -0.92 -25.20
C GLY A 65 2.58 -1.63 -23.86
N HIS A 66 2.21 -0.85 -22.85
CA HIS A 66 1.90 -1.37 -21.52
C HIS A 66 0.43 -1.80 -21.42
N ASP A 67 0.18 -2.94 -20.77
CA ASP A 67 -1.15 -3.44 -20.39
C ASP A 67 -1.27 -3.42 -18.86
N TYR A 68 -1.58 -2.25 -18.31
CA TYR A 68 -1.66 -2.05 -16.85
C TYR A 68 -2.96 -2.60 -16.28
N GLN A 69 -2.83 -3.42 -15.23
CA GLN A 69 -3.91 -3.85 -14.36
C GLN A 69 -3.88 -3.05 -13.07
N GLU A 70 -5.06 -2.59 -12.65
CA GLU A 70 -5.29 -1.79 -11.44
C GLU A 70 -5.59 -2.71 -10.24
N GLU A 71 -4.99 -2.39 -9.09
CA GLU A 71 -5.28 -3.04 -7.82
C GLU A 71 -5.11 -2.05 -6.66
N ILE A 72 -6.18 -1.86 -5.88
CA ILE A 72 -6.12 -1.12 -4.62
C ILE A 72 -5.31 -1.94 -3.61
N THR A 73 -4.05 -1.58 -3.45
CA THR A 73 -3.11 -2.21 -2.51
C THR A 73 -3.26 -1.73 -1.07
N VAL A 74 -3.72 -0.49 -0.89
CA VAL A 74 -4.05 0.07 0.43
C VAL A 74 -5.38 0.78 0.32
N GLU A 75 -6.38 0.32 1.07
CA GLU A 75 -7.68 0.97 1.14
C GLU A 75 -7.56 2.33 1.85
N PRO A 76 -8.13 3.42 1.30
CA PRO A 76 -8.16 4.70 2.00
C PRO A 76 -8.99 4.59 3.28
N THR A 77 -8.66 5.41 4.29
CA THR A 77 -9.44 5.53 5.54
C THR A 77 -10.06 6.91 5.67
N CYS A 78 -10.73 7.20 6.79
CA CYS A 78 -11.28 8.55 7.06
C CYS A 78 -10.20 9.64 7.06
N THR A 79 -8.95 9.28 7.38
CA THR A 79 -7.84 10.21 7.61
C THR A 79 -6.59 9.91 6.80
N GLU A 80 -6.39 8.66 6.41
CA GLU A 80 -5.21 8.20 5.69
C GLU A 80 -5.54 7.97 4.21
N GLU A 81 -4.60 8.34 3.35
CA GLU A 81 -4.64 8.05 1.92
C GLU A 81 -4.54 6.54 1.68
N GLY A 82 -5.23 6.08 0.64
CA GLY A 82 -5.05 4.75 0.07
C GLY A 82 -3.98 4.76 -1.03
N VAL A 83 -3.69 3.58 -1.56
CA VAL A 83 -2.71 3.39 -2.65
C VAL A 83 -3.30 2.46 -3.69
N ASP A 84 -3.38 2.96 -4.91
CA ASP A 84 -3.71 2.20 -6.11
C ASP A 84 -2.42 1.81 -6.83
N THR A 85 -2.28 0.54 -7.21
CA THR A 85 -1.09 0.01 -7.87
C THR A 85 -1.45 -0.48 -9.27
N PHE A 86 -0.66 -0.03 -10.25
CA PHE A 86 -0.81 -0.40 -11.65
C PHE A 86 0.36 -1.29 -12.06
N THR A 87 0.06 -2.53 -12.45
CA THR A 87 1.08 -3.51 -12.87
C THR A 87 0.88 -3.91 -14.32
N CYS A 88 1.91 -3.77 -15.15
CA CYS A 88 1.87 -4.19 -16.55
C CYS A 88 1.98 -5.72 -16.67
N ASN A 89 0.99 -6.39 -17.25
CA ASN A 89 1.01 -7.85 -17.46
C ASN A 89 2.13 -8.31 -18.40
N ASN A 90 2.55 -7.45 -19.33
CA ASN A 90 3.49 -7.81 -20.38
C ASN A 90 4.95 -7.75 -19.91
N CYS A 91 5.31 -6.77 -19.07
CA CYS A 91 6.69 -6.53 -18.65
C CYS A 91 6.91 -6.46 -17.13
N GLY A 92 5.84 -6.44 -16.34
CA GLY A 92 5.93 -6.31 -14.88
C GLY A 92 6.32 -4.92 -14.39
N ASP A 93 6.26 -3.90 -15.25
CA ASP A 93 6.44 -2.51 -14.83
C ASP A 93 5.33 -2.10 -13.86
N VAL A 94 5.69 -1.32 -12.83
CA VAL A 94 4.79 -0.96 -11.74
C VAL A 94 4.88 0.53 -11.46
N TYR A 95 3.71 1.18 -11.36
CA TYR A 95 3.59 2.51 -10.77
C TYR A 95 2.40 2.57 -9.81
N THR A 96 2.37 3.58 -8.96
CA THR A 96 1.32 3.74 -7.94
C THR A 96 0.74 5.14 -7.96
N GLU A 97 -0.54 5.25 -7.65
CA GLU A 97 -1.24 6.52 -7.45
C GLU A 97 -1.83 6.58 -6.03
N ALA A 98 -1.83 7.77 -5.43
CA ALA A 98 -2.42 7.98 -4.11
C ALA A 98 -3.94 8.16 -4.24
N ILE A 99 -4.69 7.46 -3.38
CA ILE A 99 -6.14 7.62 -3.26
C ILE A 99 -6.40 8.57 -2.08
N ALA A 100 -7.10 9.67 -2.33
CA ALA A 100 -7.42 10.64 -1.28
C ALA A 100 -8.16 9.97 -0.09
N PRO A 101 -7.97 10.48 1.15
CA PRO A 101 -8.71 9.97 2.29
C PRO A 101 -10.20 10.22 2.08
N LEU A 102 -11.03 9.34 2.64
CA LEU A 102 -12.48 9.37 2.47
C LEU A 102 -13.13 10.55 3.21
N GLY A 103 -12.42 11.11 4.19
CA GLY A 103 -12.96 12.08 5.11
C GLY A 103 -13.97 11.46 6.09
N HIS A 104 -14.55 12.32 6.92
CA HIS A 104 -15.51 11.92 7.93
C HIS A 104 -16.95 12.26 7.50
N SER A 105 -17.82 11.26 7.52
CA SER A 105 -19.28 11.41 7.41
C SER A 105 -19.88 11.25 8.81
N TYR A 106 -20.42 12.34 9.37
CA TYR A 106 -20.91 12.38 10.75
C TYR A 106 -22.44 12.27 10.83
N ILE A 107 -22.94 11.35 11.66
CA ILE A 107 -24.35 11.22 12.05
C ILE A 107 -24.42 11.40 13.57
N ASP A 108 -25.24 12.33 14.06
CA ASP A 108 -25.31 12.72 15.47
C ASP A 108 -23.95 13.05 16.10
N GLY A 109 -23.05 13.62 15.29
CA GLY A 109 -21.69 13.99 15.67
C GLY A 109 -20.73 12.81 15.86
N ILE A 110 -21.08 11.60 15.41
CA ILE A 110 -20.20 10.43 15.38
C ILE A 110 -19.96 10.03 13.93
N CYS A 111 -18.71 9.79 13.56
CA CYS A 111 -18.41 9.31 12.22
C CYS A 111 -18.92 7.88 12.03
N GLU A 112 -19.72 7.64 11.00
CA GLU A 112 -20.34 6.32 10.75
C GLU A 112 -19.32 5.21 10.45
N ARG A 113 -18.11 5.58 10.00
CA ARG A 113 -17.06 4.64 9.59
C ARG A 113 -16.05 4.34 10.69
N CYS A 114 -15.56 5.37 11.39
CA CYS A 114 -14.48 5.21 12.39
C CYS A 114 -14.91 5.53 13.83
N GLY A 115 -16.11 6.05 14.06
CA GLY A 115 -16.59 6.42 15.39
C GLY A 115 -16.01 7.72 15.95
N GLU A 116 -15.14 8.42 15.22
CA GLU A 116 -14.57 9.71 15.62
C GLU A 116 -15.69 10.72 15.92
N LEU A 117 -15.53 11.52 16.97
CA LEU A 117 -16.49 12.55 17.33
C LEU A 117 -16.24 13.83 16.52
N SER A 118 -17.31 14.50 16.10
CA SER A 118 -17.19 15.83 15.51
C SER A 118 -16.64 16.81 16.54
N GLU A 119 -15.98 17.87 16.06
CA GLU A 119 -15.42 18.91 16.94
C GLU A 119 -16.47 19.57 17.85
N GLU A 120 -17.71 19.67 17.38
CA GLU A 120 -18.84 20.17 18.17
C GLU A 120 -19.20 19.20 19.31
N LYS A 121 -19.23 17.90 19.01
CA LYS A 121 -19.56 16.87 20.00
C LYS A 121 -18.45 16.71 21.04
N LYS A 122 -17.17 16.75 20.62
CA LYS A 122 -16.01 16.79 21.53
C LYS A 122 -16.12 17.94 22.53
N LYS A 123 -16.44 19.15 22.06
CA LYS A 123 -16.61 20.34 22.91
C LYS A 123 -17.79 20.18 23.88
N ALA A 124 -18.92 19.64 23.41
CA ALA A 124 -20.09 19.40 24.24
C ALA A 124 -19.80 18.40 25.37
N GLU A 125 -19.11 17.29 25.07
CA GLU A 125 -18.72 16.30 26.07
C GLU A 125 -17.71 16.87 27.08
N GLU A 126 -16.75 17.69 26.64
CA GLU A 126 -15.81 18.36 27.54
C GLU A 126 -16.52 19.35 28.48
N GLU A 127 -17.47 20.14 27.96
CA GLU A 127 -18.27 21.05 28.77
C GLU A 127 -19.13 20.31 29.80
N GLN A 128 -19.73 19.18 29.42
CA GLN A 128 -20.48 18.33 30.34
C GLN A 128 -19.59 17.78 31.45
N LYS A 129 -18.38 17.30 31.12
CA LYS A 129 -17.39 16.85 32.13
C LYS A 129 -17.02 17.97 33.10
N LYS A 130 -16.79 19.19 32.61
CA LYS A 130 -16.51 20.36 33.47
C LYS A 130 -17.66 20.68 34.41
N LYS A 131 -18.90 20.66 33.92
CA LYS A 131 -20.11 20.89 34.74
C LYS A 131 -20.30 19.81 35.80
N GLU A 132 -20.04 18.55 35.46
CA GLU A 132 -20.13 17.44 36.40
C GLU A 132 -19.07 17.55 37.51
N GLU A 133 -17.83 17.89 37.16
CA GLU A 133 -16.74 18.11 38.12
C GLU A 133 -17.03 19.29 39.06
N GLU A 134 -17.54 20.40 38.52
CA GLU A 134 -17.96 21.56 39.33
C GLU A 134 -19.10 21.19 40.30
N THR A 135 -20.05 20.36 39.84
CA THR A 135 -21.14 19.86 40.67
C THR A 135 -20.62 18.97 41.81
N LYS A 136 -19.66 18.08 41.53
CA LYS A 136 -19.02 17.23 42.55
C LYS A 136 -18.29 18.07 43.59
N LYS A 137 -17.53 19.09 43.18
CA LYS A 137 -16.83 20.01 44.09
C LYS A 137 -17.80 20.74 45.03
N LYS A 138 -18.91 21.28 44.49
CA LYS A 138 -19.95 21.94 45.30
C LYS A 138 -20.63 20.99 46.28
N GLN A 139 -20.87 19.73 45.90
CA GLN A 139 -21.43 18.70 46.77
C GLN A 139 -20.47 18.25 47.88
N GLU A 140 -19.16 18.24 47.61
CA GLU A 140 -18.16 17.92 48.62
C GLU A 140 -17.99 19.07 49.63
N GLU A 141 -18.01 20.31 49.14
CA GLU A 141 -17.96 21.51 49.98
C GLU A 141 -19.19 21.65 50.89
N SER A 142 -20.38 21.31 50.39
CA SER A 142 -21.60 21.28 51.21
C SER A 142 -21.57 20.20 52.29
N LYS A 143 -21.06 18.99 51.99
CA LYS A 143 -20.85 17.91 52.97
C LYS A 143 -19.85 18.30 54.07
N LYS A 144 -18.79 19.04 53.71
CA LYS A 144 -17.78 19.53 54.67
C LYS A 144 -18.34 20.58 55.64
N LYS A 145 -19.34 21.36 55.20
CA LYS A 145 -20.02 22.38 56.00
C LYS A 145 -20.97 21.79 57.06
N GLU A 146 -21.53 20.60 56.80
CA GLU A 146 -22.42 19.88 57.71
C GLU A 146 -21.67 19.17 58.86
N GLN A 147 -20.42 18.75 58.64
CA GLN A 147 -19.57 18.18 59.69
C GLN A 147 -19.02 19.21 60.70
N GLN A 148 -19.11 20.51 60.41
CA GLN A 148 -18.66 21.59 61.31
C GLN A 148 -19.78 22.21 62.16
N SER A 149 -21.06 21.88 61.91
CA SER A 149 -22.21 22.32 62.73
C SER A 149 -22.74 21.26 63.72
N GLY A 150 -22.18 20.05 63.72
CA GLY A 150 -22.53 18.95 64.65
C GLY A 150 -21.85 19.01 66.03
N GLY A 151 -21.41 20.19 66.48
CA GLY A 151 -20.82 20.40 67.80
C GLY A 151 -21.84 20.99 68.78
N GLY A 152 -22.69 20.16 69.38
CA GLY A 152 -23.46 20.58 70.57
C GLY A 152 -24.69 19.76 70.91
N SER A 153 -24.53 18.78 71.80
CA SER A 153 -25.26 18.64 73.08
C SER A 153 -25.38 17.16 73.47
N GLY A 154 -24.90 16.84 74.68
CA GLY A 154 -24.57 15.49 75.11
C GLY A 154 -25.73 14.63 75.61
N ASN A 155 -25.38 13.43 76.05
CA ASN A 155 -26.14 12.72 77.07
C ASN A 155 -25.22 11.89 77.96
N SER A 156 -25.31 12.16 79.25
CA SER A 156 -24.77 11.37 80.36
C SER A 156 -25.82 10.33 80.76
N GLY A 157 -25.43 9.07 80.93
CA GLY A 157 -26.32 8.09 81.55
C GLY A 157 -25.88 6.66 81.31
N GLY A 158 -25.31 6.03 82.34
CA GLY A 158 -24.96 4.61 82.34
C GLY A 158 -26.16 3.68 82.56
N GLY A 159 -25.90 2.38 82.50
CA GLY A 159 -26.80 1.34 83.01
C GLY A 159 -26.92 0.12 82.12
N SER A 160 -26.31 -0.99 82.57
CA SER A 160 -26.51 -2.36 82.08
C SER A 160 -27.99 -2.77 82.02
N SER A 161 -28.35 -3.62 81.06
CA SER A 161 -28.83 -5.00 81.30
C SER A 161 -29.68 -5.54 80.13
N SER A 162 -29.44 -6.82 79.84
CA SER A 162 -30.19 -7.81 79.08
C SER A 162 -31.68 -7.54 78.81
N GLN A 163 -32.16 -7.85 77.59
CA GLN A 163 -33.15 -8.92 77.31
C GLN A 163 -33.57 -9.01 75.83
N LYS A 164 -33.82 -10.25 75.39
CA LYS A 164 -34.38 -10.75 74.11
C LYS A 164 -35.93 -10.65 74.13
N PRO A 165 -36.64 -10.41 73.01
CA PRO A 165 -37.44 -11.47 72.31
C PRO A 165 -37.40 -11.30 70.76
N SER A 166 -37.30 -12.34 69.91
CA SER A 166 -38.31 -13.26 69.35
C SER A 166 -39.40 -12.67 68.42
N GLY A 167 -39.47 -13.19 67.17
CA GLY A 167 -40.66 -13.27 66.28
C GLY A 167 -40.83 -12.09 65.30
N ASN A 168 -40.47 -12.19 64.01
CA ASN A 168 -41.11 -12.86 62.85
C ASN A 168 -42.38 -12.17 62.30
N SER A 169 -42.32 -11.62 61.06
CA SER A 169 -43.14 -12.01 59.89
C SER A 169 -43.19 -10.95 58.77
N GLY A 170 -43.18 -11.43 57.51
CA GLY A 170 -43.64 -10.73 56.29
C GLY A 170 -42.54 -10.05 55.46
N GLN A 171 -41.98 -10.69 54.42
CA GLN A 171 -42.36 -10.59 52.99
C GLN A 171 -42.18 -9.15 52.42
N SER A 172 -41.60 -8.88 51.25
CA SER A 172 -41.49 -9.64 50.00
C SER A 172 -40.51 -8.93 49.06
N GLN A 173 -39.77 -9.72 48.29
CA GLN A 173 -39.40 -9.53 46.87
C GLN A 173 -38.39 -8.46 46.40
N ASN A 174 -37.38 -9.05 45.74
CA ASN A 174 -36.76 -8.66 44.48
C ASN A 174 -35.71 -7.55 44.52
N ASN A 175 -34.45 -7.98 44.54
CA ASN A 175 -33.38 -7.19 43.94
C ASN A 175 -32.52 -8.08 43.02
N VAL A 176 -32.61 -7.78 41.73
CA VAL A 176 -31.75 -8.30 40.67
C VAL A 176 -30.36 -7.71 40.91
N SER A 177 -29.37 -8.58 41.09
CA SER A 177 -27.98 -8.17 41.25
C SER A 177 -27.23 -8.43 39.95
N ASN A 178 -26.50 -7.40 39.52
CA ASN A 178 -25.54 -7.37 38.43
C ASN A 178 -24.72 -8.64 38.30
N GLU A 179 -24.73 -9.22 37.10
CA GLU A 179 -23.69 -10.13 36.66
C GLU A 179 -22.49 -9.30 36.15
N THR A 180 -21.33 -9.54 36.75
CA THR A 180 -20.03 -9.23 36.14
C THR A 180 -19.44 -10.57 35.71
N PRO A 181 -19.00 -10.76 34.47
CA PRO A 181 -18.32 -11.97 34.08
C PRO A 181 -16.85 -11.91 34.47
N SER A 182 -16.48 -12.73 35.45
CA SER A 182 -15.11 -13.17 35.73
C SER A 182 -14.72 -14.26 34.74
N ASN A 183 -13.64 -14.04 33.99
CA ASN A 183 -13.05 -15.00 33.06
C ASN A 183 -11.96 -15.82 33.75
N ASP A 184 -12.35 -16.97 34.29
CA ASP A 184 -11.41 -18.03 34.66
C ASP A 184 -11.25 -19.01 33.49
N THR A 185 -10.09 -19.00 32.83
CA THR A 185 -9.62 -20.16 32.07
C THR A 185 -8.28 -20.61 32.63
N SER A 186 -8.35 -21.77 33.26
CA SER A 186 -7.29 -22.54 33.88
C SER A 186 -6.17 -22.95 32.93
N ALA A 187 -4.99 -23.02 33.53
CA ALA A 187 -3.74 -23.56 33.01
C ALA A 187 -3.85 -24.94 32.34
N GLY A 188 -3.10 -25.09 31.25
CA GLY A 188 -2.66 -26.37 30.71
C GLY A 188 -1.19 -26.24 30.30
N ALA A 189 -0.30 -26.75 31.13
CA ALA A 189 1.13 -26.80 30.87
C ALA A 189 1.46 -27.92 29.87
N ALA A 190 2.29 -27.62 28.86
CA ALA A 190 3.18 -28.59 28.24
C ALA A 190 4.46 -27.86 27.79
N ALA A 191 5.57 -28.24 28.42
CA ALA A 191 6.92 -27.81 28.12
C ALA A 191 7.46 -28.51 26.85
N TRP A 192 8.79 -28.45 26.66
CA TRP A 192 9.66 -28.92 25.56
C TRP A 192 9.87 -27.77 24.55
N GLY A 193 11.03 -27.14 24.37
CA GLY A 193 12.40 -27.35 24.84
C GLY A 193 13.37 -26.93 23.73
N PHE A 194 14.39 -26.11 24.06
CA PHE A 194 15.64 -25.85 23.31
C PHE A 194 15.49 -25.21 21.91
N GLY A 195 16.30 -24.25 21.45
CA GLY A 195 17.50 -23.57 21.89
C GLY A 195 17.73 -22.43 20.87
N GLY A 196 18.22 -21.27 21.29
CA GLY A 196 19.59 -20.90 20.97
C GLY A 196 19.60 -19.60 20.18
N GLY A 197 20.02 -18.52 20.83
CA GLY A 197 20.26 -17.26 20.15
C GLY A 197 21.58 -17.28 19.38
N SER A 198 21.66 -16.50 18.32
CA SER A 198 22.73 -15.54 18.06
C SER A 198 22.37 -14.71 16.83
N SER A 199 22.28 -13.40 17.00
CA SER A 199 22.56 -12.43 15.94
C SER A 199 23.97 -12.67 15.40
N PRO A 200 24.27 -12.25 14.15
CA PRO A 200 25.13 -11.08 14.09
C PRO A 200 24.84 -10.10 12.93
N THR A 201 25.09 -8.83 13.26
CA THR A 201 25.80 -7.78 12.50
C THR A 201 25.32 -7.39 11.11
N THR A 202 24.77 -6.17 11.09
CA THR A 202 24.88 -5.19 10.01
C THR A 202 26.34 -5.03 9.58
N GLU A 203 26.64 -5.31 8.31
CA GLU A 203 27.86 -4.84 7.65
C GLU A 203 27.47 -3.78 6.63
N ASP A 204 28.08 -2.61 6.81
CA ASP A 204 28.04 -1.43 5.96
C ASP A 204 28.55 -1.76 4.55
N LEU A 205 27.75 -1.43 3.53
CA LEU A 205 28.24 -1.23 2.17
C LEU A 205 27.92 0.20 1.76
N ASP A 206 28.78 1.09 2.25
CA ASP A 206 29.05 2.39 1.67
C ASP A 206 29.79 2.16 0.34
N ASN A 207 29.14 2.46 -0.78
CA ASN A 207 29.84 2.58 -2.05
C ASN A 207 29.18 3.68 -2.90
N THR A 208 29.56 4.91 -2.56
CA THR A 208 29.41 6.10 -3.39
C THR A 208 30.54 6.13 -4.43
N PRO A 209 30.24 6.19 -5.74
CA PRO A 209 31.20 6.69 -6.72
C PRO A 209 31.03 8.19 -6.83
N THR A 210 32.02 8.93 -6.31
CA THR A 210 32.28 10.30 -6.74
C THR A 210 32.90 10.27 -8.14
N GLY A 211 32.21 10.86 -9.11
CA GLY A 211 32.71 11.09 -10.47
C GLY A 211 32.07 12.35 -11.04
N GLY A 212 32.87 13.42 -11.13
CA GLY A 212 32.39 14.75 -11.47
C GLY A 212 32.30 15.04 -12.98
N ILE A 213 31.55 16.12 -13.25
CA ILE A 213 31.76 17.19 -14.25
C ILE A 213 32.42 16.87 -15.60
N GLN A 214 31.61 17.03 -16.67
CA GLN A 214 31.83 17.76 -17.93
C GLN A 214 30.46 17.72 -18.66
N GLY A 215 29.79 18.79 -19.06
CA GLY A 215 30.26 20.07 -19.54
C GLY A 215 30.42 20.02 -21.06
N GLU A 216 29.29 20.13 -21.80
CA GLU A 216 29.08 20.85 -23.08
C GLU A 216 27.61 20.72 -23.51
#